data_AF-A0A3D1E599-F1
#
_entry.id   AF-A0A3D1E599-F1
#
_cell.length_a   1.000
_cell.length_b   1.000
_cell.length_c   1.000
_cell.angle_alpha   90.00
_cell.angle_beta   90.00
_cell.angle_gamma   90.00
#
_symmetry.space_group_name_H-M   'P 1'
#
loop_
_entity.id
_entity.type
_entity.pdbx_description
1 polymer ?
#
loop_
_entity_poly.entity_id
_entity_poly.type
_entity_poly.pdbx_seq_one_letter_code
_entity_poly.pdbx_strand_id
1 'polypeptide(L)'
;MIQDWPQDIGGKPSFSYLENMPAFVPIMFELTVFFAAHLMVITFYMRSRLWPFKKAENPDVRSTDDHFVMEISVHDNEESLRALLEETGAVEINISEKHS
;
A
#
# COMPACT_ATOMS: atom_id res chain seq x y z
N MET A 1 -24.92 -19.49 -22.32
CA MET A 1 -24.86 -20.95 -22.40
C MET A 1 -24.41 -21.44 -21.06
N ILE A 2 -25.37 -21.84 -20.23
CA ILE A 2 -25.05 -22.60 -19.01
C ILE A 2 -24.76 -24.02 -19.52
N GLN A 3 -23.47 -24.37 -19.62
CA GLN A 3 -23.05 -25.62 -20.24
C GLN A 3 -23.13 -26.79 -19.25
N ASP A 4 -22.80 -26.52 -17.99
CA ASP A 4 -22.92 -27.47 -16.91
C ASP A 4 -24.26 -27.23 -16.20
N TRP A 5 -25.16 -28.21 -16.25
CA TRP A 5 -26.50 -28.17 -15.64
C TRP A 5 -27.43 -27.02 -16.12
N PRO A 6 -27.89 -27.05 -17.38
CA PRO A 6 -28.87 -26.07 -17.88
C PRO A 6 -30.28 -26.36 -17.34
N GLN A 7 -30.67 -25.66 -16.26
CA GLN A 7 -32.05 -25.64 -15.78
C GLN A 7 -32.83 -24.44 -16.32
N ASP A 8 -34.12 -24.64 -16.52
CA ASP A 8 -35.06 -23.53 -16.66
C ASP A 8 -35.47 -23.04 -15.27
N ILE A 9 -34.97 -21.86 -14.90
CA ILE A 9 -35.30 -21.19 -13.63
C ILE A 9 -36.01 -19.89 -13.97
N GLY A 10 -37.34 -19.91 -13.87
CA GLY A 10 -38.19 -18.74 -14.08
C GLY A 10 -38.31 -18.28 -15.54
N GLY A 11 -38.12 -19.18 -16.51
CA GLY A 11 -38.27 -18.89 -17.94
C GLY A 11 -37.15 -18.03 -18.53
N LYS A 12 -36.03 -17.90 -17.81
CA LYS A 12 -34.90 -17.06 -18.26
C LYS A 12 -34.12 -17.75 -19.37
N PRO A 13 -33.71 -17.03 -20.42
CA PRO A 13 -32.93 -17.62 -21.50
C PRO A 13 -31.56 -18.07 -20.96
N SER A 14 -31.27 -19.38 -20.99
CA SER A 14 -30.00 -19.97 -20.50
C SER A 14 -29.12 -20.56 -21.60
N PHE A 15 -29.65 -20.64 -22.83
CA PHE A 15 -29.04 -21.30 -23.98
C PHE A 15 -27.89 -20.48 -24.59
N SER A 16 -28.08 -19.17 -24.79
CA SER A 16 -27.02 -18.26 -25.28
C SER A 16 -26.42 -17.42 -24.16
N TYR A 17 -25.13 -17.06 -24.25
CA TYR A 17 -24.51 -16.15 -23.27
C TYR A 17 -25.04 -14.73 -23.43
N LEU A 18 -25.26 -14.28 -24.67
CA LEU A 18 -25.72 -12.93 -24.98
C LEU A 18 -27.10 -12.63 -24.39
N GLU A 19 -28.01 -13.59 -24.42
CA GLU A 19 -29.39 -13.41 -23.93
C GLU A 19 -29.45 -13.32 -22.40
N ASN A 20 -28.60 -14.06 -21.68
CA ASN A 20 -28.56 -14.03 -20.21
C ASN A 20 -27.50 -13.08 -19.64
N MET A 21 -26.73 -12.42 -20.51
CA MET A 21 -25.61 -11.55 -20.11
C MET A 21 -25.99 -10.52 -19.03
N PRO A 22 -27.15 -9.83 -19.10
CA PRO A 22 -27.50 -8.81 -18.11
C PRO A 22 -27.53 -9.32 -16.66
N ALA A 23 -27.88 -10.60 -16.44
CA ALA A 23 -27.91 -11.19 -15.11
C ALA A 23 -26.49 -11.41 -14.52
N PHE A 24 -25.46 -11.52 -15.35
CA PHE A 24 -24.08 -11.70 -14.93
C PHE A 24 -23.31 -10.40 -14.71
N VAL A 25 -23.80 -9.27 -15.25
CA VAL A 25 -23.14 -7.96 -15.13
C VAL A 25 -22.87 -7.56 -13.67
N PRO A 26 -23.82 -7.66 -12.72
CA PRO A 26 -23.56 -7.31 -11.33
C PRO A 26 -22.45 -8.16 -10.70
N ILE A 27 -22.44 -9.47 -10.98
CA ILE A 27 -21.44 -10.39 -10.43
C ILE A 27 -20.06 -10.09 -11.02
N MET A 28 -19.97 -9.86 -12.33
CA MET A 28 -18.71 -9.51 -12.99
C MET A 28 -18.16 -8.18 -12.45
N PHE A 29 -19.02 -7.18 -12.23
CA PHE A 29 -18.62 -5.91 -11.66
C PHE A 29 -18.09 -6.05 -10.23
N GLU A 30 -18.80 -6.76 -9.36
CA GLU A 30 -18.34 -6.96 -7.98
C GLU A 30 -17.03 -7.74 -7.91
N LEU A 31 -16.85 -8.75 -8.78
CA LEU A 31 -15.60 -9.50 -8.86
C LEU A 31 -14.42 -8.63 -9.31
N THR A 32 -14.59 -7.76 -10.31
CA THR A 32 -13.50 -6.89 -10.76
C THR A 32 -13.09 -5.90 -9.68
N VAL A 33 -14.06 -5.28 -8.99
CA VAL A 33 -13.79 -4.37 -7.88
C VAL A 33 -13.13 -5.11 -6.72
N PHE A 34 -13.63 -6.29 -6.35
CA PHE A 34 -13.08 -7.11 -5.27
C PHE A 34 -11.61 -7.46 -5.52
N PHE A 35 -11.29 -8.00 -6.70
CA PHE A 35 -9.91 -8.37 -7.03
C PHE A 35 -9.00 -7.15 -7.17
N ALA A 36 -9.46 -6.07 -7.80
CA ALA A 36 -8.68 -4.85 -7.91
C ALA A 36 -8.29 -4.31 -6.53
N ALA A 37 -9.25 -4.19 -5.62
CA ALA A 37 -9.03 -3.64 -4.27
C ALA A 37 -8.17 -4.56 -3.39
N HIS A 38 -8.41 -5.86 -3.36
CA HIS A 38 -7.64 -6.75 -2.49
C HIS A 38 -6.22 -6.95 -2.99
N LEU A 39 -6.03 -7.14 -4.31
CA LEU A 39 -4.70 -7.36 -4.88
C LEU A 39 -3.83 -6.10 -4.77
N MET A 40 -4.39 -4.89 -4.89
CA MET A 40 -3.61 -3.67 -4.66
C MET A 40 -3.17 -3.52 -3.19
N VAL A 41 -4.04 -3.82 -2.22
CA VAL A 41 -3.71 -3.73 -0.79
C VAL A 41 -2.63 -4.75 -0.41
N ILE A 42 -2.77 -5.99 -0.88
CA ILE A 42 -1.76 -7.03 -0.65
C ILE A 42 -0.43 -6.64 -1.30
N THR A 43 -0.46 -6.13 -2.55
CA THR A 43 0.75 -5.65 -3.24
C THR A 43 1.43 -4.52 -2.47
N PHE A 44 0.66 -3.59 -1.90
CA PHE A 44 1.18 -2.51 -1.07
C PHE A 44 1.89 -3.06 0.18
N TYR A 45 1.28 -4.00 0.91
CA TYR A 45 1.91 -4.61 2.09
C TYR A 45 3.21 -5.35 1.73
N MET A 46 3.22 -6.07 0.60
CA MET A 46 4.43 -6.77 0.14
C MET A 46 5.54 -5.80 -0.28
N ARG A 47 5.23 -4.77 -1.07
CA ARG A 47 6.22 -3.80 -1.57
C ARG A 47 6.77 -2.92 -0.46
N SER A 48 5.93 -2.49 0.46
CA SER A 48 6.32 -1.64 1.60
C SER A 48 6.87 -2.45 2.78
N ARG A 49 6.94 -3.78 2.66
CA ARG A 49 7.41 -4.70 3.71
C ARG A 49 6.67 -4.45 5.03
N LEU A 50 5.34 -4.48 4.99
CA LEU A 50 4.47 -4.30 6.16
C LEU A 50 3.82 -5.64 6.51
N TRP A 51 4.03 -6.11 7.75
CA TRP A 51 3.38 -7.31 8.28
C TRP A 51 3.16 -7.17 9.79
N PRO A 52 2.15 -7.86 10.38
CA PRO A 52 1.75 -7.65 11.77
C PRO A 52 2.86 -7.77 12.82
N PHE A 53 3.89 -8.58 12.56
CA PHE A 53 5.00 -8.84 13.48
C PHE A 53 6.29 -8.11 13.10
N LYS A 54 6.24 -7.11 12.21
CA LYS A 54 7.41 -6.30 11.87
C LYS A 54 7.72 -5.35 13.03
N LYS A 55 8.98 -5.29 13.45
CA LYS A 55 9.44 -4.25 14.39
C LYS A 55 9.33 -2.87 13.73
N ALA A 56 8.81 -1.89 14.47
CA ALA A 56 8.79 -0.50 13.99
C ALA A 56 10.23 0.00 13.81
N GLU A 57 10.47 0.70 12.71
CA GLU A 57 11.79 1.22 12.30
C GLU A 57 11.83 2.75 12.44
N ASN A 58 11.11 3.30 13.43
CA ASN A 58 11.03 4.75 13.63
C ASN A 58 12.38 5.28 14.15
N PRO A 59 12.98 6.31 13.51
CA PRO A 59 14.26 6.88 13.95
C PRO A 59 14.13 7.67 15.26
N ASP A 60 13.00 8.34 15.48
CA ASP A 60 12.60 8.96 16.74
C ASP A 60 11.11 8.66 16.96
N VAL A 61 10.71 8.36 18.20
CA VAL A 61 9.30 8.12 18.56
C VAL A 61 8.44 9.37 18.31
N ARG A 62 9.01 10.56 18.45
CA ARG A 62 8.32 11.84 18.22
C ARG A 62 8.01 12.10 16.75
N SER A 63 8.58 11.31 15.83
CA SER A 63 8.40 11.48 14.39
C SER A 63 6.96 11.23 13.91
N THR A 64 6.15 10.55 14.73
CA THR A 64 4.76 10.24 14.40
C THR A 64 3.76 11.24 14.96
N ASP A 65 4.16 12.06 15.93
CA ASP A 65 3.26 12.92 16.70
C ASP A 65 3.51 14.42 16.42
N ASP A 66 4.74 14.88 16.56
CA ASP A 66 5.02 16.33 16.72
C ASP A 66 6.18 16.85 15.85
N HIS A 67 7.18 16.00 15.54
CA HIS A 67 8.40 16.46 14.86
C HIS A 67 8.62 15.76 13.51
N PHE A 68 9.19 16.48 12.54
CA PHE A 68 9.70 15.88 11.31
C PHE A 68 11.18 15.53 11.48
N VAL A 69 11.58 14.36 10.98
CA VAL A 69 12.98 13.88 11.08
C VAL A 69 13.57 13.77 9.68
N MET A 70 14.76 14.32 9.50
CA MET A 70 15.56 14.18 8.29
C MET A 70 16.85 13.45 8.64
N GLU A 71 17.06 12.26 8.04
CA GLU A 71 18.28 11.50 8.20
C GLU A 71 19.19 11.72 6.99
N ILE A 72 20.42 12.18 7.22
CA ILE A 72 21.42 12.43 6.19
C ILE A 72 22.65 11.58 6.51
N SER A 73 23.13 10.83 5.52
CA SER A 73 24.38 10.09 5.66
C SER A 73 25.57 11.05 5.68
N VAL A 74 26.31 11.06 6.79
CA VAL A 74 27.51 11.89 6.95
C VAL A 74 28.72 11.14 6.41
N HIS A 75 29.54 11.85 5.63
CA HIS A 75 30.84 11.39 5.17
C HIS A 75 31.93 12.32 5.75
N ASP A 76 32.82 12.87 4.92
CA ASP A 76 33.94 13.71 5.37
C ASP A 76 33.56 15.21 5.58
N ASN A 77 32.27 15.51 5.74
CA ASN A 77 31.74 16.88 5.70
C ASN A 77 30.80 17.22 6.88
N GLU A 78 31.08 16.64 8.04
CA GLU A 78 30.25 16.80 9.25
C GLU A 78 30.04 18.27 9.64
N GLU A 79 31.11 19.06 9.75
CA GLU A 79 31.02 20.46 10.19
C GLU A 79 30.21 21.34 9.23
N SER A 80 30.38 21.14 7.92
CA SER A 80 29.66 21.94 6.91
C SER A 80 28.18 21.56 6.81
N LEU A 81 27.86 20.27 6.95
CA LEU A 81 26.47 19.80 7.05
C LEU A 81 25.78 20.34 8.30
N ARG A 82 26.47 20.32 9.44
CA ARG A 82 25.93 20.85 10.68
C ARG A 82 25.64 22.35 10.56
N ALA A 83 26.58 23.14 10.04
CA ALA A 83 26.38 24.57 9.82
C ALA A 83 25.18 24.85 8.90
N LEU A 84 25.03 24.08 7.82
CA LEU A 84 23.89 24.20 6.89
C LEU A 84 22.54 23.87 7.57
N LEU A 85 22.50 22.85 8.42
CA LEU A 85 21.28 22.47 9.14
C LEU A 85 20.91 23.50 10.22
N GLU A 86 21.90 24.07 10.90
CA GLU A 86 21.67 25.16 11.86
C GLU A 86 21.15 26.41 11.15
N GLU A 87 21.71 26.77 9.99
CA GLU A 87 21.26 27.93 9.19
C GLU A 87 19.81 27.75 8.67
N THR A 88 19.45 26.53 8.27
CA THR A 88 18.12 26.23 7.73
C THR A 88 17.04 26.08 8.81
N GLY A 89 17.41 26.21 10.10
CA GLY A 89 16.46 26.24 11.22
C GLY A 89 16.13 24.86 11.81
N ALA A 90 17.06 23.91 11.74
CA ALA A 90 16.90 22.64 12.45
C ALA A 90 16.78 22.87 13.97
N VAL A 91 15.70 22.37 14.56
CA VAL A 91 15.42 22.51 16.00
C VAL A 91 16.36 21.67 16.86
N GLU A 92 16.71 20.48 16.38
CA GLU A 92 17.58 19.52 17.06
C GLU A 92 18.45 18.81 16.01
N ILE A 93 19.74 18.68 16.29
CA ILE A 93 20.70 17.99 15.42
C ILE A 93 21.40 16.92 16.25
N ASN A 94 21.20 15.65 15.87
CA ASN A 94 21.79 14.49 16.52
C ASN A 94 22.68 13.73 15.54
N ILE A 95 23.87 13.34 16.00
CA ILE A 95 24.79 12.47 15.25
C ILE A 95 24.66 11.07 15.85
N SER A 96 24.13 10.12 15.08
CA SER A 96 24.04 8.72 15.48
C SER A 96 24.88 7.84 14.58
N GLU A 97 25.76 7.03 15.14
CA GLU A 97 26.40 5.95 14.38
C GLU A 97 25.41 4.80 14.20
N LYS A 98 25.02 4.52 12.95
CA LYS A 98 24.23 3.33 12.63
C LYS A 98 25.13 2.10 12.63
N HIS A 99 25.05 1.29 13.68
CA HIS A 99 25.51 -0.10 13.60
C HIS A 99 24.57 -0.87 12.66
N SER A 100 25.11 -1.35 11.53
CA SER A 100 24.41 -2.20 10.57
C SER A 100 24.05 -3.57 11.15
#